data_AF-A0A254QDN5-F1
#
_entry.id   AF-A0A254QDN5-F1
#
_cell.length_a   1.000
_cell.length_b   1.000
_cell.length_c   1.000
_cell.angle_alpha   90.00
_cell.angle_beta   90.00
_cell.angle_gamma   90.00
#
_symmetry.space_group_name_H-M   'P 1'
#
loop_
_entity.id
_entity.type
_entity.pdbx_description
1 polymer ?
#
loop_
_entity_poly.entity_id
_entity_poly.type
_entity_poly.pdbx_seq_one_letter_code
_entity_poly.pdbx_strand_id
1 'polypeptide(L)' 'MPNPKRRFSHQRTALRRTNYTATLPEITLTKQVDGEPFRLNHNASPEGYWKGRRLPGFKD' A
#
# COMPACT_ATOMS: atom_id res chain seq x y z
N MET A 1 23.90 19.19 26.98
CA MET A 1 22.94 18.71 25.98
C MET A 1 23.51 18.95 24.58
N PRO A 2 23.53 17.95 23.68
CA PRO A 2 24.05 18.14 22.33
C PRO A 2 23.01 18.81 21.43
N ASN A 3 23.25 20.06 21.05
CA ASN A 3 22.39 20.83 20.15
C ASN A 3 23.08 21.03 18.79
N PRO A 4 22.35 21.01 17.66
CA PRO A 4 22.94 21.28 16.35
C PRO A 4 23.58 22.67 16.32
N LYS A 5 24.86 22.74 15.99
CA LYS A 5 25.58 24.02 15.90
C LYS A 5 25.11 24.89 14.73
N ARG A 6 24.61 24.26 13.65
CA ARG A 6 24.16 24.93 12.42
C ARG A 6 22.92 24.25 11.85
N ARG A 7 22.09 25.02 11.15
CA ARG A 7 20.96 24.51 10.36
C ARG A 7 21.50 23.69 9.18
N PHE A 8 20.89 22.54 8.91
CA PHE A 8 21.21 21.75 7.72
C PHE A 8 20.70 22.46 6.45
N SER A 9 21.52 22.43 5.40
CA SER A 9 21.09 22.94 4.08
C SER A 9 19.91 22.12 3.55
N HIS A 10 19.15 22.74 2.63
CA HIS A 10 18.06 22.06 1.94
C HIS A 10 18.56 20.79 1.23
N GLN A 11 19.69 20.89 0.51
CA GLN A 11 20.34 19.76 -0.17
C GLN A 11 20.65 18.61 0.79
N ARG A 12 21.26 18.87 1.97
CA ARG A 12 21.56 17.79 2.95
C ARG A 12 20.29 17.14 3.50
N THR A 13 19.22 17.91 3.68
CA THR A 13 17.94 17.39 4.17
C THR A 13 17.25 16.54 3.11
N ALA A 14 17.31 16.96 1.84
CA ALA A 14 16.76 16.21 0.71
C ALA A 14 17.52 14.88 0.50
N LEU A 15 18.86 14.93 0.48
CA LEU A 15 19.70 13.72 0.37
C LEU A 15 19.49 12.74 1.53
N ARG A 16 19.20 13.23 2.75
CA ARG A 16 18.84 12.35 3.88
C ARG A 16 17.50 11.64 3.68
N ARG A 17 16.57 12.24 2.92
CA ARG A 17 15.19 11.74 2.73
C ARG A 17 15.02 10.88 1.47
N THR A 18 16.09 10.58 0.73
CA THR A 18 16.01 9.78 -0.51
C THR A 18 15.47 8.37 -0.29
N ASN A 19 15.71 7.79 0.90
CA ASN A 19 15.28 6.43 1.25
C ASN A 19 13.99 6.44 2.11
N TYR A 20 13.40 7.62 2.31
CA TYR A 20 12.12 7.78 3.03
C TYR A 20 10.97 7.82 2.03
N THR A 21 10.95 6.85 1.11
CA THR A 21 9.92 6.72 0.08
C THR A 21 8.93 5.61 0.44
N ALA A 22 7.68 5.75 0.00
CA ALA A 22 6.67 4.72 0.17
C ALA A 22 6.88 3.59 -0.85
N THR A 23 6.73 2.35 -0.40
CA THR A 23 6.70 1.17 -1.27
C THR A 23 5.26 0.84 -1.64
N LEU A 24 4.97 0.67 -2.92
CA LEU A 24 3.66 0.22 -3.37
C LEU A 24 3.46 -1.26 -3.02
N PRO A 25 2.30 -1.66 -2.49
CA PRO A 25 2.02 -3.07 -2.24
C PRO A 25 1.74 -3.81 -3.55
N GLU A 26 1.94 -5.12 -3.55
CA GLU A 26 1.58 -5.97 -4.69
C GLU A 26 0.06 -6.04 -4.84
N ILE A 27 -0.43 -5.61 -6.01
CA ILE A 27 -1.83 -5.74 -6.40
C ILE A 27 -1.97 -6.83 -7.47
N THR A 28 -3.09 -7.53 -7.42
CA THR A 28 -3.45 -8.60 -8.35
C THR A 28 -4.84 -8.36 -8.90
N LEU A 29 -5.07 -8.77 -10.15
CA LEU A 29 -6.39 -8.71 -10.76
C LEU A 29 -7.38 -9.63 -10.00
N THR A 30 -8.59 -9.14 -9.78
CA THR A 30 -9.69 -9.97 -9.29
C THR A 30 -10.19 -10.87 -10.42
N LYS A 31 -10.70 -12.05 -10.06
CA LYS A 31 -11.24 -13.04 -11.03
C LYS A 31 -12.75 -12.87 -11.27
N GLN A 32 -13.36 -11.87 -10.67
CA GLN A 32 -14.79 -11.60 -10.73
C GLN A 32 -15.06 -10.61 -11.86
N VAL A 33 -16.22 -10.74 -12.52
CA VAL A 33 -16.63 -9.87 -13.63
C VAL A 33 -17.28 -8.57 -13.12
N ASP A 34 -18.06 -8.64 -12.04
CA ASP A 34 -18.79 -7.49 -11.47
C ASP A 34 -18.25 -7.06 -10.09
N GLY A 35 -17.13 -6.34 -10.05
CA GLY A 35 -16.57 -5.78 -8.81
C GLY A 35 -15.28 -5.01 -8.99
N GLU A 36 -14.64 -4.63 -7.88
CA GLU A 36 -13.33 -3.96 -7.90
C GLU A 36 -12.29 -4.79 -8.69
N PRO A 37 -11.61 -4.20 -9.70
CA PRO A 37 -10.74 -4.95 -10.61
C PRO A 37 -9.44 -5.41 -9.97
N PHE A 38 -9.05 -4.81 -8.83
CA PHE A 38 -7.81 -5.12 -8.14
C PHE A 38 -8.04 -5.48 -6.68
N ARG A 39 -7.19 -6.36 -6.17
CA ARG A 39 -7.09 -6.67 -4.74
C ARG A 39 -5.62 -6.81 -4.36
N LEU A 40 -5.33 -6.61 -3.08
CA LEU A 40 -4.02 -6.90 -2.53
C LEU A 40 -3.68 -8.38 -2.71
N ASN A 41 -2.41 -8.67 -3.01
CA ASN A 41 -1.95 -10.04 -3.08
C ASN A 41 -2.21 -10.76 -1.75
N HIS A 42 -2.61 -12.02 -1.81
CA HIS A 42 -3.00 -12.83 -0.66
C HIS A 42 -4.18 -12.37 0.20
N ASN A 43 -4.90 -11.32 -0.19
CA ASN A 43 -6.08 -10.84 0.53
C ASN A 43 -7.37 -11.03 -0.30
N ALA A 44 -8.51 -11.09 0.37
CA ALA A 44 -9.82 -11.05 -0.28
C ALA A 44 -10.05 -9.68 -0.96
N SER A 45 -10.89 -9.66 -2.00
CA SER A 45 -11.41 -8.39 -2.53
C SER A 45 -12.32 -7.71 -1.50
N PRO A 46 -12.55 -6.38 -1.62
CA PRO A 46 -13.50 -5.66 -0.76
C PRO A 46 -14.91 -6.25 -0.79
N GLU A 47 -15.31 -6.80 -1.93
CA GLU A 47 -16.57 -7.54 -2.13
C GLU A 47 -16.51 -8.97 -1.54
N GLY A 48 -15.48 -9.33 -0.79
CA GLY A 48 -15.42 -10.64 -0.14
C GLY A 48 -15.22 -11.82 -1.08
N TYR A 49 -14.55 -11.63 -2.21
CA TYR A 49 -14.14 -12.74 -3.07
C TYR A 49 -12.69 -13.14 -2.82
N TRP A 50 -12.45 -14.45 -2.73
CA TRP A 50 -11.11 -15.03 -2.62
C TRP A 50 -10.98 -16.26 -3.51
N LYS A 51 -9.95 -16.28 -4.35
CA LYS A 51 -9.72 -17.36 -5.34
C LYS A 51 -10.96 -17.70 -6.18
N GLY A 52 -11.75 -16.69 -6.56
CA GLY A 52 -12.96 -16.86 -7.40
C GLY A 52 -14.20 -17.39 -6.66
N ARG A 53 -14.17 -17.46 -5.32
CA ARG A 53 -15.31 -17.88 -4.49
C ARG A 53 -15.73 -16.74 -3.57
N ARG A 54 -17.04 -16.58 -3.35
CA ARG A 54 -17.60 -15.65 -2.36
C ARG A 54 -17.33 -16.20 -0.95
N LEU A 55 -16.84 -15.34 -0.08
CA LEU A 55 -16.58 -15.67 1.33
C LEU A 55 -17.88 -15.57 2.14
N PRO A 56 -18.03 -16.41 3.18
CA PRO A 56 -19.17 -16.33 4.09
C PRO A 56 -19.15 -14.99 4.84
N GLY A 57 -20.33 -14.41 5.06
CA GLY A 57 -20.50 -13.15 5.81
C GLY A 57 -20.61 -11.90 4.94
N PHE A 58 -20.33 -11.99 3.64
CA PHE A 58 -20.63 -10.91 2.70
C PHE A 58 -22.06 -11.06 2.19
N LYS A 59 -22.91 -10.09 2.51
CA LYS A 59 -24.29 -9.99 1.99
C LYS A 59 -24.28 -9.28 0.64
N ASP A 60 -25.26 -9.62 -0.19
CA ASP A 60 -25.54 -8.94 -1.47
C ASP A 60 -26.23 -7.60 -1.25
#